data_AF-A0A7W8C1N5-F1
#
_entry.id   AF-A0A7W8C1N5-F1
#
_cell.length_a   1.000
_cell.length_b   1.000
_cell.length_c   1.000
_cell.angle_alpha   90.00
_cell.angle_beta   90.00
_cell.angle_gamma   90.00
#
_symmetry.space_group_name_H-M   'P 1'
#
loop_
_entity.id
_entity.type
_entity.pdbx_description
1 polymer ?
#
loop_
_entity_poly.entity_id
_entity_poly.type
_entity_poly.pdbx_seq_one_letter_code
_entity_poly.pdbx_strand_id
1 'polypeptide(L)'
;MTFEYGKENRWHDQYFGKNLAVTTGGADTDALAVGQHLGALAITVCANGAVDATSLELTFKESDTENGTFEAPAAALKLTIAGTFVDGQTIGKMLLPDCKSFVKANLKGTATGKVDVFLSYIAR
;
A
#
# COMPACT_ATOMS: atom_id res chain seq x y z
N MET A 1 -12.59 16.99 -15.05
CA MET A 1 -11.76 16.62 -13.90
C MET A 1 -11.30 17.91 -13.23
N THR A 2 -11.86 18.24 -12.07
CA THR A 2 -11.47 19.43 -11.31
C THR A 2 -10.23 19.07 -10.48
N PHE A 3 -9.15 19.84 -10.66
CA PHE A 3 -7.90 19.68 -9.91
C PHE A 3 -8.13 20.29 -8.50
N GLU A 4 -8.26 19.47 -7.47
CA GLU A 4 -8.29 19.96 -6.08
C GLU A 4 -6.87 20.15 -5.57
N TYR A 5 -6.47 21.40 -5.41
CA TYR A 5 -5.19 21.80 -4.84
C TYR A 5 -5.07 21.30 -3.39
N GLY A 6 -3.96 20.65 -3.03
CA GLY A 6 -3.72 20.09 -1.68
C GLY A 6 -3.90 18.57 -1.54
N LYS A 7 -4.13 17.83 -2.63
CA LYS A 7 -4.25 16.35 -2.63
C LYS A 7 -3.21 15.67 -3.53
N GLU A 8 -1.96 16.13 -3.48
CA GLU A 8 -0.86 15.65 -4.34
C GLU A 8 -0.64 14.13 -4.24
N ASN A 9 -0.91 13.53 -3.08
CA ASN A 9 -0.77 12.08 -2.85
C ASN A 9 -1.83 11.20 -3.56
N ARG A 10 -2.74 11.78 -4.35
CA ARG A 10 -3.76 11.05 -5.13
C ARG A 10 -3.38 10.81 -6.59
N TRP A 11 -2.23 11.30 -7.03
CA TRP A 11 -1.79 11.14 -8.42
C TRP A 11 -0.44 10.42 -8.49
N HIS A 12 -0.52 9.09 -8.46
CA HIS A 12 0.61 8.20 -8.66
C HIS A 12 0.46 7.42 -9.97
N ASP A 13 1.59 7.05 -10.56
CA ASP A 13 1.59 6.31 -11.82
C ASP A 13 1.21 4.84 -11.61
N GLN A 14 1.61 4.27 -10.47
CA GLN A 14 1.42 2.85 -10.17
C GLN A 14 0.64 2.63 -8.86
N TYR A 15 -0.58 2.14 -9.00
CA TYR A 15 -1.46 1.79 -7.89
C TYR A 15 -1.53 0.28 -7.72
N PHE A 16 -1.35 -0.18 -6.50
CA PHE A 16 -1.72 -1.54 -6.08
C PHE A 16 -3.24 -1.67 -6.00
N GLY A 17 -3.92 -0.61 -5.58
CA GLY A 17 -5.38 -0.56 -5.51
C GLY A 17 -5.88 0.83 -5.17
N LYS A 18 -7.06 1.18 -5.66
CA LYS A 18 -7.76 2.43 -5.36
C LYS A 18 -9.07 2.15 -4.64
N ASN A 19 -9.46 3.05 -3.74
CA ASN A 19 -10.76 3.01 -3.08
C ASN A 19 -11.00 1.67 -2.35
N LEU A 20 -9.95 1.11 -1.76
CA LEU A 20 -9.94 -0.21 -1.14
C LEU A 20 -10.54 -0.14 0.26
N ALA A 21 -11.47 -1.04 0.56
CA ALA A 21 -11.96 -1.23 1.92
C ALA A 21 -11.05 -2.23 2.66
N VAL A 22 -10.63 -1.87 3.87
CA VAL A 22 -9.84 -2.76 4.72
C VAL A 22 -10.79 -3.70 5.45
N THR A 23 -10.51 -4.99 5.41
CA THR A 23 -11.27 -6.00 6.14
C THR A 23 -10.38 -6.78 7.10
N THR A 24 -11.00 -7.38 8.11
CA THR A 24 -10.29 -8.19 9.13
C THR A 24 -9.65 -9.44 8.53
N GLY A 25 -10.24 -10.01 7.48
CA GLY A 25 -9.68 -11.17 6.75
C GLY A 25 -8.48 -10.83 5.87
N GLY A 26 -8.21 -9.55 5.67
CA GLY A 26 -7.18 -9.07 4.76
C GLY A 26 -7.65 -9.01 3.31
N ALA A 27 -7.11 -8.04 2.56
CA ALA A 27 -7.29 -7.93 1.12
C ALA A 27 -5.92 -7.87 0.45
N ASP A 28 -5.68 -8.79 -0.49
CA ASP A 28 -4.58 -8.69 -1.43
C ASP A 28 -4.95 -7.68 -2.52
N THR A 29 -4.00 -6.83 -2.87
CA THR A 29 -4.16 -5.85 -3.94
C THR A 29 -3.80 -6.42 -5.31
N ASP A 30 -3.88 -5.60 -6.36
CA ASP A 30 -3.34 -5.95 -7.66
C ASP A 30 -1.82 -6.13 -7.59
N ALA A 31 -1.28 -6.95 -8.49
CA ALA A 31 0.16 -7.17 -8.61
C ALA A 31 0.81 -6.01 -9.37
N LEU A 32 1.96 -5.56 -8.89
CA LEU A 32 2.81 -4.61 -9.60
C LEU A 32 4.21 -5.18 -9.80
N ALA A 33 4.79 -4.88 -10.97
CA ALA A 33 6.19 -5.15 -11.25
C ALA A 33 7.08 -4.15 -10.49
N VAL A 34 7.95 -4.67 -9.63
CA VAL A 34 8.84 -3.87 -8.78
C VAL A 34 10.32 -4.21 -8.98
N GLY A 35 10.64 -5.30 -9.70
CA GLY A 35 11.98 -5.88 -9.77
C GLY A 35 13.14 -4.91 -10.06
N GLN A 36 14.32 -5.23 -9.52
CA GLN A 36 15.58 -4.50 -9.69
C GLN A 36 15.58 -3.07 -9.11
N HIS A 37 14.86 -2.86 -8.01
CA HIS A 37 14.73 -1.54 -7.41
C HIS A 37 15.79 -1.22 -6.35
N LEU A 38 16.68 -2.16 -6.00
CA LEU A 38 17.77 -1.98 -5.01
C LEU A 38 17.30 -1.35 -3.69
N GLY A 39 16.08 -1.69 -3.25
CA GLY A 39 15.48 -1.16 -2.02
C GLY A 39 15.07 0.31 -2.07
N ALA A 40 14.94 0.93 -3.25
CA ALA A 40 14.60 2.36 -3.38
C ALA A 40 13.10 2.69 -3.33
N LEU A 41 12.24 1.68 -3.37
CA LEU A 41 10.80 1.80 -3.44
C LEU A 41 10.13 1.63 -2.07
N ALA A 42 8.92 2.16 -1.94
CA ALA A 42 8.08 2.03 -0.77
C ALA A 42 6.61 1.87 -1.17
N ILE A 43 5.88 1.06 -0.41
CA ILE A 43 4.43 0.96 -0.48
C ILE A 43 3.86 2.05 0.42
N THR A 44 3.08 2.95 -0.17
CA THR A 44 2.43 4.04 0.56
C THR A 44 0.92 3.83 0.57
N VAL A 45 0.32 4.06 1.74
CA VAL A 45 -1.12 4.00 1.97
C VAL A 45 -1.61 5.40 2.28
N CYS A 46 -2.64 5.83 1.56
CA CYS A 46 -3.24 7.16 1.68
C CYS A 46 -4.74 7.03 1.99
N ALA A 47 -5.25 7.94 2.80
CA ALA A 47 -6.67 8.03 3.11
C ALA A 47 -7.47 8.52 1.90
N ASN A 48 -8.52 7.78 1.55
CA ASN A 48 -9.50 8.17 0.54
C ASN A 48 -10.84 8.43 1.24
N GLY A 49 -11.06 9.71 1.56
CA GLY A 49 -12.03 10.14 2.56
C GLY A 49 -11.45 10.09 3.98
N ALA A 50 -12.31 10.31 4.98
CA ALA A 50 -11.93 10.11 6.37
C ALA A 50 -11.74 8.62 6.66
N VAL A 51 -10.63 8.27 7.32
CA VAL A 51 -10.28 6.89 7.68
C VAL A 51 -9.94 6.82 9.15
N ASP A 52 -10.61 5.94 9.90
CA ASP A 52 -10.24 5.63 11.28
C ASP A 52 -9.66 4.22 11.34
N ALA A 53 -8.34 4.13 11.49
CA ALA A 53 -7.63 2.86 11.64
C ALA A 53 -7.50 2.51 13.12
N THR A 54 -8.08 1.38 13.52
CA THR A 54 -7.90 0.83 14.88
C THR A 54 -6.69 -0.09 14.94
N SER A 55 -6.50 -0.92 13.90
CA SER A 55 -5.46 -1.95 13.84
C SER A 55 -5.07 -2.28 12.40
N LEU A 56 -4.84 -1.25 11.58
CA LEU A 56 -4.46 -1.47 10.18
C LEU A 56 -3.05 -2.04 10.11
N GLU A 57 -2.89 -3.18 9.45
CA GLU A 57 -1.61 -3.80 9.20
C GLU A 57 -1.35 -3.84 7.70
N LEU A 58 -0.22 -3.29 7.29
CA LEU A 58 0.31 -3.38 5.94
C LEU A 58 1.45 -4.40 5.93
N THR A 59 1.34 -5.35 5.02
CA THR A 59 2.38 -6.32 4.66
C THR A 59 2.46 -6.42 3.13
N PHE A 60 3.36 -7.24 2.62
CA PHE A 60 3.43 -7.51 1.19
C PHE A 60 3.75 -8.97 0.92
N LYS A 61 3.37 -9.42 -0.28
CA LYS A 61 3.67 -10.74 -0.82
C LYS A 61 4.39 -10.57 -2.14
N GLU A 62 5.22 -11.52 -2.50
CA GLU A 62 6.08 -11.46 -3.67
C GLU A 62 5.96 -12.70 -4.55
N SER A 63 6.23 -12.54 -5.84
CA SER A 63 6.22 -13.60 -6.85
C SER A 63 7.25 -13.27 -7.95
N ASP A 64 7.80 -14.31 -8.58
CA ASP A 64 8.67 -14.17 -9.74
C ASP A 64 7.88 -13.87 -11.02
N THR A 65 6.58 -14.18 -11.03
CA THR A 65 5.68 -14.00 -12.17
C THR A 65 4.44 -13.19 -11.80
N GLU A 66 3.92 -12.41 -12.75
CA GLU A 66 2.77 -11.52 -12.57
C GLU A 66 1.52 -12.24 -12.05
N ASN A 67 1.26 -13.45 -12.56
CA ASN A 67 0.10 -14.27 -12.25
C ASN A 67 0.47 -15.52 -11.41
N GLY A 68 1.63 -15.49 -10.75
CA GLY A 68 2.12 -16.60 -9.95
C GLY A 68 1.45 -16.70 -8.58
N THR A 69 1.95 -17.65 -7.79
CA THR A 69 1.60 -17.74 -6.37
C THR A 69 2.38 -16.68 -5.60
N PHE A 70 1.64 -15.76 -4.97
CA PHE A 70 2.21 -14.70 -4.14
C PHE A 70 2.32 -15.16 -2.70
N GLU A 71 3.54 -15.18 -2.17
CA GLU A 71 3.81 -15.61 -0.80
C GLU A 71 4.51 -14.51 -0.01
N ALA A 72 4.40 -14.57 1.31
CA ALA A 72 5.15 -13.64 2.16
C ALA A 72 6.66 -13.89 2.01
N PRO A 73 7.48 -12.84 1.88
CA PRO A 73 8.93 -12.99 1.83
C PRO A 73 9.46 -13.52 3.18
N ALA A 74 10.63 -14.17 3.14
CA ALA A 74 11.25 -14.77 4.33
C ALA A 74 11.52 -13.75 5.46
N ALA A 75 11.81 -12.50 5.10
CA ALA A 75 12.00 -11.38 6.02
C ALA A 75 10.92 -10.31 5.81
N ALA A 76 9.65 -10.69 6.01
CA ALA A 76 8.52 -9.78 5.81
C ALA A 76 8.54 -8.60 6.78
N LEU A 77 8.52 -7.40 6.21
CA LEU A 77 8.24 -6.18 6.97
C LEU A 77 6.74 -6.08 7.22
N LYS A 78 6.41 -5.54 8.40
CA LYS A 78 5.05 -5.27 8.82
C LYS A 78 4.98 -3.87 9.39
N LEU A 79 4.03 -3.08 8.90
CA LEU A 79 3.70 -1.77 9.43
C LEU A 79 2.31 -1.85 10.07
N THR A 80 2.24 -1.55 11.37
CA THR A 80 0.97 -1.46 12.11
C THR A 80 0.64 0.00 12.34
N ILE A 81 -0.60 0.39 12.07
CA ILE A 81 -1.07 1.77 12.04
C ILE A 81 -2.38 1.86 12.82
N ALA A 82 -2.43 2.83 13.73
CA ALA A 82 -3.62 3.19 14.48
C ALA A 82 -3.73 4.72 14.55
N GLY A 83 -4.92 5.25 14.34
CA GLY A 83 -5.18 6.68 14.33
C GLY A 83 -6.31 7.08 13.38
N THR A 84 -6.65 8.36 13.42
CA THR A 84 -7.66 8.99 12.57
C THR A 84 -6.98 9.84 11.50
N PHE A 85 -7.37 9.67 10.24
CA PHE A 85 -6.74 10.31 9.10
C PHE A 85 -7.76 11.07 8.28
N VAL A 86 -7.39 12.28 7.86
CA VAL A 86 -8.21 13.09 6.96
C VAL A 86 -7.98 12.71 5.50
N ASP A 87 -8.91 13.10 4.65
CA ASP A 87 -8.83 12.81 3.23
C ASP A 87 -7.53 13.30 2.58
N GLY A 88 -6.84 12.41 1.84
CA GLY A 88 -5.57 12.70 1.17
C GLY A 88 -4.33 12.61 2.06
N GLN A 89 -4.51 12.32 3.36
CA GLN A 89 -3.38 12.15 4.28
C GLN A 89 -2.70 10.80 4.08
N THR A 90 -1.37 10.79 4.09
CA THR A 90 -0.59 9.55 4.13
C THR A 90 -0.81 8.86 5.49
N ILE A 91 -1.38 7.67 5.45
CA ILE A 91 -1.64 6.81 6.61
C ILE A 91 -0.33 6.14 7.05
N GLY A 92 0.47 5.67 6.08
CA GLY A 92 1.76 5.06 6.35
C GLY A 92 2.57 4.81 5.08
N LYS A 93 3.88 4.69 5.25
CA LYS A 93 4.86 4.42 4.19
C LYS A 93 5.78 3.30 4.66
N MET A 94 5.74 2.16 3.98
CA MET A 94 6.57 1.00 4.30
C MET A 94 7.63 0.83 3.22
N LEU A 95 8.88 0.75 3.64
CA LEU A 95 10.00 0.46 2.75
C LEU A 95 9.80 -0.91 2.10
N LEU A 96 10.03 -0.99 0.79
CA LEU A 96 10.05 -2.27 0.09
C LEU A 96 11.51 -2.75 0.06
N PRO A 97 11.87 -3.79 0.83
CA PRO A 97 13.20 -4.38 0.76
C PRO A 97 13.39 -5.06 -0.60
N ASP A 98 14.63 -5.43 -0.93
CA ASP A 98 14.89 -6.17 -2.16
C ASP A 98 14.08 -7.47 -2.16
N CYS A 99 13.24 -7.62 -3.19
CA CYS A 99 12.19 -8.62 -3.28
C CYS A 99 12.08 -9.15 -4.72
N LYS A 100 11.22 -10.15 -4.94
CA LYS A 100 11.01 -10.71 -6.28
C LYS A 100 10.40 -9.70 -7.25
N SER A 101 10.35 -10.09 -8.52
CA SER A 101 9.94 -9.24 -9.64
C SER A 101 8.55 -8.59 -9.50
N PHE A 102 7.60 -9.27 -8.85
CA PHE A 102 6.24 -8.79 -8.67
C PHE A 102 5.84 -8.80 -7.20
N VAL A 103 5.10 -7.77 -6.79
CA VAL A 103 4.62 -7.62 -5.42
C VAL A 103 3.12 -7.33 -5.39
N LYS A 104 2.46 -7.81 -4.35
CA LYS A 104 1.13 -7.39 -3.92
C LYS A 104 1.22 -6.81 -2.51
N ALA A 105 0.54 -5.71 -2.28
CA ALA A 105 0.28 -5.25 -0.91
C ALA A 105 -0.82 -6.13 -0.30
N ASN A 106 -0.68 -6.41 0.99
CA ASN A 106 -1.73 -7.06 1.77
C ASN A 106 -2.06 -6.16 2.96
N LEU A 107 -3.31 -5.70 3.00
CA LEU A 107 -3.82 -4.87 4.09
C LEU A 107 -4.84 -5.68 4.88
N LYS A 108 -4.67 -5.74 6.20
CA LYS A 108 -5.58 -6.45 7.10
C LYS A 108 -5.83 -5.64 8.36
N GLY A 109 -6.88 -6.02 9.08
CA GLY A 109 -7.24 -5.44 10.37
C GLY A 109 -8.52 -4.62 10.32
N THR A 110 -8.67 -3.69 11.26
CA THR A 110 -9.91 -2.94 11.43
C THR A 110 -9.67 -1.47 11.12
N ALA A 111 -10.27 -0.98 10.03
CA ALA A 111 -10.35 0.43 9.71
C ALA A 111 -11.73 0.77 9.11
N THR A 112 -12.27 1.94 9.44
CA THR A 112 -13.44 2.52 8.77
C THR A 112 -12.98 3.46 7.65
N GLY A 113 -13.75 3.54 6.56
CA GLY A 113 -13.36 4.33 5.39
C GLY A 113 -12.62 3.51 4.34
N LYS A 114 -11.96 4.19 3.39
CA LYS A 114 -11.29 3.57 2.25
C LYS A 114 -9.89 4.14 2.06
N VAL A 115 -9.02 3.34 1.47
CA VAL A 115 -7.61 3.70 1.25
C VAL A 115 -7.19 3.52 -0.20
N ASP A 116 -6.23 4.34 -0.61
CA ASP A 116 -5.50 4.16 -1.85
C ASP A 116 -4.10 3.64 -1.52
N VAL A 117 -3.64 2.64 -2.26
CA VAL A 117 -2.35 1.97 -2.05
C VAL A 117 -1.56 2.06 -3.34
N PHE A 118 -0.36 2.63 -3.27
CA PHE A 118 0.46 2.91 -4.44
C PHE A 118 1.94 2.74 -4.17
N LEU A 119 2.67 2.56 -5.26
CA LEU A 119 4.12 2.51 -5.25
C LEU A 119 4.69 3.93 -5.27
N SER A 120 5.68 4.16 -4.42
CA SER A 120 6.33 5.45 -4.26
C SER A 120 7.83 5.28 -4.06
N TYR A 121 8.58 6.36 -4.22
CA TYR A 121 10.01 6.37 -3.95
C TYR A 121 10.27 6.77 -2.50
N ILE A 122 11.28 6.17 -1.84
CA ILE A 122 11.56 6.48 -0.42
C ILE A 122 11.97 7.94 -0.24
N ALA A 123 12.82 8.45 -1.14
CA ALA A 123 13.41 9.80 -1.05
C ALA A 123 12.45 10.95 -1.43
N ARG A 124 11.16 10.67 -1.60
CA ARG A 124 10.12 11.68 -1.89
C ARG A 124 9.06 11.71 -0.80
#